data_AF-A0A1M4Z7D8-F1
#
_entry.id   AF-A0A1M4Z7D8-F1
#
_cell.length_a   1.000
_cell.length_b   1.000
_cell.length_c   1.000
_cell.angle_alpha   90.00
_cell.angle_beta   90.00
_cell.angle_gamma   90.00
#
_symmetry.space_group_name_H-M   'P 1'
#
loop_
_entity.id
_entity.type
_entity.pdbx_description
1 polymer ?
#
loop_
_entity_poly.entity_id
_entity_poly.type
_entity_poly.pdbx_seq_one_letter_code
_entity_poly.pdbx_strand_id
1 'polypeptide(L)'
;MANLNLKFRVPLNIIKNHLSDIDNKEDVIKLLKRQSDILFQKEMEIKMNIAIIEAVTSIIASNNVDLDLDIMIELTLKLNKQTILEHSEVNYSKEVIDSFKDNDSRIKEMIEIYWLWKKLILEAVFLKSSNVSIDSQQIYELGEKWSNFISLASSKEHEMGNVFADGLSKSNEWPEEDLLLYNYCNEFIDEAYGYYSKVRNKINDTIK
;
A
#
# COMPACT_ATOMS: atom_id res chain seq x y z
N MET A 1 -0.27 -39.55 19.13
CA MET A 1 -0.69 -38.44 18.25
C MET A 1 -1.32 -37.37 19.12
N ALA A 2 -0.59 -36.30 19.41
CA ALA A 2 -1.10 -35.17 20.19
C ALA A 2 -1.54 -34.05 19.24
N ASN A 3 -2.83 -33.71 19.30
CA ASN A 3 -3.43 -32.59 18.58
C ASN A 3 -2.84 -31.27 19.09
N LEU A 4 -1.98 -30.63 18.28
CA LEU A 4 -1.46 -29.29 18.55
C LEU A 4 -2.34 -28.24 17.87
N ASN A 5 -3.40 -27.87 18.58
CA ASN A 5 -4.15 -26.65 18.33
C ASN A 5 -3.32 -25.45 18.85
N LEU A 6 -2.27 -25.07 18.12
CA LEU A 6 -1.34 -23.99 18.51
C LEU A 6 -1.88 -22.61 18.11
N LYS A 7 -2.54 -21.94 19.06
CA LYS A 7 -2.88 -20.51 18.96
C LYS A 7 -1.63 -19.61 19.10
N PHE A 8 -1.19 -19.05 17.96
CA PHE A 8 -0.85 -17.63 17.69
C PHE A 8 0.13 -16.79 18.53
N ARG A 9 0.79 -17.29 19.58
CA ARG A 9 1.85 -16.54 20.30
C ARG A 9 2.88 -17.48 20.89
N VAL A 10 3.71 -18.12 20.07
CA VAL A 10 4.83 -18.89 20.61
C VAL A 10 6.00 -17.92 20.82
N PRO A 11 6.34 -17.52 22.07
CA PRO A 11 7.46 -16.63 22.32
C PRO A 11 8.78 -17.35 22.05
N LEU A 12 9.86 -16.60 21.79
CA LEU A 12 11.20 -17.16 21.51
C LEU A 12 11.67 -18.17 22.58
N ASN A 13 11.18 -18.06 23.81
CA ASN A 13 11.49 -19.00 24.88
C ASN A 13 10.86 -20.40 24.70
N ILE A 14 9.69 -20.53 24.06
CA ILE A 14 9.07 -21.83 23.77
C ILE A 14 9.81 -22.51 22.62
N ILE A 15 10.31 -21.73 21.66
CA ILE A 15 11.22 -22.23 20.62
C ILE A 15 12.49 -22.76 21.25
N LYS A 16 13.10 -22.00 22.17
CA LYS A 16 14.28 -22.44 22.94
C LYS A 16 14.02 -23.75 23.69
N ASN A 17 12.84 -23.89 24.29
CA ASN A 17 12.46 -25.12 25.00
C ASN A 17 12.20 -26.29 24.04
N HIS A 18 11.69 -26.05 22.83
CA HIS A 18 11.58 -27.09 21.79
C HIS A 18 12.95 -27.42 21.18
N LEU A 19 13.84 -26.45 20.98
CA LEU A 19 15.21 -26.64 20.49
C LEU A 19 16.09 -27.48 21.41
N SER A 20 15.71 -27.60 22.69
CA SER A 20 16.44 -28.41 23.66
C SER A 20 16.27 -29.92 23.44
N ASP A 21 15.24 -30.32 22.67
CA ASP A 21 14.84 -31.71 22.40
C ASP A 21 14.78 -32.07 20.89
N ILE A 22 15.24 -31.19 19.99
CA ILE A 22 15.12 -31.42 18.53
C ILE A 22 16.36 -32.09 17.95
N ASP A 23 16.24 -33.39 17.67
CA ASP A 23 17.20 -34.16 16.85
C ASP A 23 17.12 -33.82 15.33
N ASN A 24 16.13 -33.02 14.90
CA ASN A 24 15.85 -32.75 13.49
C ASN A 24 15.96 -31.27 13.09
N LYS A 25 17.09 -30.89 12.48
CA LYS A 25 17.35 -29.55 11.95
C LYS A 25 16.28 -29.04 10.98
N GLU A 26 15.59 -29.93 10.26
CA GLU A 26 14.56 -29.55 9.29
C GLU A 26 13.31 -28.96 9.96
N ASP A 27 12.94 -29.48 11.13
CA ASP A 27 11.77 -29.00 11.89
C ASP A 27 12.02 -27.60 12.46
N VAL A 28 13.26 -27.30 12.86
CA VAL A 28 13.69 -25.96 13.26
C VAL A 28 13.57 -24.98 12.10
N ILE A 29 14.05 -25.35 10.91
CA ILE A 29 13.98 -24.50 9.71
C ILE A 29 12.52 -24.20 9.36
N LYS A 30 11.65 -25.22 9.35
CA LYS A 30 10.20 -25.05 9.11
C LYS A 30 9.57 -24.08 10.11
N LEU A 31 9.89 -24.22 11.39
CA LEU A 31 9.37 -23.37 12.46
C LEU A 31 9.88 -21.92 12.38
N LEU A 32 11.14 -21.71 11.99
CA LEU A 32 11.70 -20.37 11.77
C LEU A 32 11.10 -19.69 10.54
N LYS A 33 10.93 -20.43 9.43
CA LYS A 33 10.25 -19.92 8.22
C LYS A 33 8.83 -19.46 8.55
N ARG A 34 8.05 -20.29 9.24
CA ARG A 34 6.70 -19.93 9.67
C ARG A 34 6.64 -18.66 10.51
N GLN A 35 7.64 -18.43 11.37
CA GLN A 35 7.71 -17.18 12.14
C GLN A 35 8.07 -15.98 11.29
N SER A 36 8.99 -16.15 10.34
CA SER A 36 9.32 -15.11 9.38
C SER A 36 8.07 -14.68 8.62
N ASP A 37 7.26 -15.63 8.16
CA ASP A 37 6.00 -15.35 7.44
C ASP A 37 5.01 -14.59 8.34
N ILE A 38 4.84 -15.02 9.59
CA ILE A 38 3.96 -14.31 10.55
C ILE A 38 4.44 -12.88 10.83
N LEU A 39 5.76 -12.68 10.97
CA LEU A 39 6.31 -11.35 11.19
C LEU A 39 6.13 -10.45 9.98
N PHE A 40 6.28 -11.00 8.77
CA PHE A 40 6.00 -10.29 7.53
C PHE A 40 4.53 -9.88 7.42
N GLN A 41 3.58 -10.77 7.73
CA GLN A 41 2.15 -10.44 7.76
C GLN A 41 1.85 -9.28 8.73
N LYS A 42 2.44 -9.31 9.93
CA LYS A 42 2.30 -8.22 10.90
C LYS A 42 2.94 -6.93 10.44
N GLU A 43 4.06 -6.99 9.74
CA GLU A 43 4.67 -5.81 9.13
C GLU A 43 3.69 -5.17 8.15
N MET A 44 3.00 -5.96 7.32
CA MET A 44 2.00 -5.45 6.38
C MET A 44 0.81 -4.81 7.10
N GLU A 45 0.31 -5.42 8.18
CA GLU A 45 -0.74 -4.80 9.00
C GLU A 45 -0.31 -3.46 9.60
N ILE A 46 0.94 -3.36 10.09
CA ILE A 46 1.48 -2.13 10.64
C ILE A 46 1.59 -1.06 9.54
N LYS A 47 2.09 -1.42 8.35
CA LYS A 47 2.20 -0.49 7.23
C LYS A 47 0.83 0.01 6.76
N MET A 48 -0.21 -0.83 6.78
CA MET A 48 -1.59 -0.36 6.54
C MET A 48 -2.02 0.69 7.57
N ASN A 49 -1.82 0.42 8.86
CA ASN A 49 -2.19 1.38 9.90
C ASN A 49 -1.42 2.70 9.75
N ILE A 50 -0.14 2.65 9.39
CA ILE A 50 0.67 3.84 9.09
C ILE A 50 0.08 4.59 7.90
N ALA A 51 -0.22 3.90 6.79
CA ALA A 51 -0.82 4.52 5.60
C ALA A 51 -2.14 5.23 5.91
N ILE A 52 -3.00 4.61 6.73
CA ILE A 52 -4.26 5.21 7.20
C ILE A 52 -3.98 6.46 8.03
N ILE A 53 -3.11 6.38 9.04
CA ILE A 53 -2.77 7.53 9.89
C ILE A 53 -2.22 8.68 9.05
N GLU A 54 -1.29 8.38 8.13
CA GLU A 54 -0.70 9.39 7.28
C GLU A 54 -1.73 10.04 6.33
N ALA A 55 -2.64 9.25 5.76
CA ALA A 55 -3.73 9.77 4.93
C ALA A 55 -4.71 10.65 5.75
N VAL A 56 -5.04 10.28 6.98
CA VAL A 56 -5.89 11.12 7.84
C VAL A 56 -5.16 12.40 8.25
N THR A 57 -3.90 12.30 8.67
CA THR A 57 -3.11 13.47 9.11
C THR A 57 -2.83 14.45 7.98
N SER A 58 -2.62 13.98 6.74
CA SER A 58 -2.42 14.87 5.59
C SER A 58 -3.65 15.72 5.29
N ILE A 59 -4.84 15.21 5.58
CA ILE A 59 -6.10 15.93 5.39
C ILE A 59 -6.36 16.92 6.53
N ILE A 60 -6.10 16.51 7.78
CA ILE A 60 -6.29 17.37 8.97
C ILE A 60 -5.32 18.56 8.98
N ALA A 61 -4.06 18.36 8.56
CA ALA A 61 -3.04 19.41 8.59
C ALA A 61 -3.42 20.65 7.74
N SER A 62 -4.25 20.44 6.73
CA SER A 62 -4.74 21.49 5.84
C SER A 62 -6.02 22.07 6.46
N ASN A 63 -5.84 22.99 7.41
CA ASN A 63 -6.76 23.71 8.34
C ASN A 63 -8.17 24.19 7.85
N ASN A 64 -8.72 23.72 6.73
CA ASN A 64 -9.86 24.33 6.04
C ASN A 64 -11.02 23.37 5.70
N VAL A 65 -11.11 22.18 6.31
CA VAL A 65 -12.20 21.22 6.00
C VAL A 65 -12.93 20.79 7.27
N ASP A 66 -14.26 20.85 7.21
CA ASP A 66 -15.14 20.18 8.16
C ASP A 66 -15.14 18.68 7.79
N LEU A 67 -14.24 17.93 8.40
CA LEU A 67 -14.01 16.53 8.07
C LEU A 67 -15.08 15.65 8.72
N ASP A 68 -15.64 14.75 7.93
CA ASP A 68 -16.49 13.69 8.46
C ASP A 68 -15.61 12.59 9.07
N LEU A 69 -15.23 12.80 10.33
CA LEU A 69 -14.41 11.86 11.10
C LEU A 69 -15.08 10.50 11.26
N ASP A 70 -16.41 10.45 11.29
CA ASP A 70 -17.15 9.21 11.46
C ASP A 70 -17.00 8.32 10.22
N ILE A 71 -17.11 8.90 9.02
CA ILE A 71 -16.84 8.18 7.75
C ILE A 71 -15.40 7.67 7.72
N MET A 72 -14.42 8.48 8.13
CA MET A 72 -13.02 8.07 8.13
C MET A 72 -12.74 6.91 9.09
N ILE A 73 -13.33 6.95 10.30
CA ILE A 73 -13.23 5.88 11.29
C ILE A 73 -13.90 4.61 10.76
N GLU A 74 -15.10 4.72 10.20
CA GLU A 74 -15.84 3.57 9.67
C GLU A 74 -15.06 2.88 8.54
N LEU A 75 -14.53 3.64 7.59
CA LEU A 75 -13.69 3.11 6.52
C LEU A 75 -12.44 2.44 7.09
N THR A 76 -11.74 3.12 8.00
CA THR A 76 -10.52 2.59 8.66
C THR A 76 -10.75 1.25 9.37
N LEU A 77 -11.89 1.09 10.04
CA LEU A 77 -12.23 -0.13 10.78
C LEU A 77 -12.58 -1.31 9.86
N LYS A 78 -13.05 -1.04 8.64
CA LYS A 78 -13.45 -2.06 7.66
C LYS A 78 -12.32 -2.53 6.77
N LEU A 79 -11.23 -1.77 6.65
CA LEU A 79 -10.09 -2.13 5.80
C LEU A 79 -9.45 -3.46 6.24
N ASN A 80 -9.28 -4.35 5.28
CA ASN A 80 -8.45 -5.54 5.39
C ASN A 80 -6.98 -5.11 5.50
N LYS A 81 -6.39 -5.38 6.67
CA LYS A 81 -5.02 -4.93 6.97
C LYS A 81 -3.95 -5.73 6.23
N GLN A 82 -4.34 -6.76 5.49
CA GLN A 82 -3.45 -7.70 4.82
C GLN A 82 -3.70 -7.78 3.30
N THR A 83 -4.48 -6.87 2.70
CA THR A 83 -4.84 -6.88 1.27
C THR A 83 -3.62 -7.05 0.33
N ILE A 84 -2.46 -6.47 0.68
CA ILE A 84 -1.22 -6.65 -0.08
C ILE A 84 -0.81 -8.12 -0.28
N LEU A 85 -1.14 -9.01 0.66
CA LEU A 85 -0.79 -10.43 0.57
C LEU A 85 -1.59 -11.13 -0.52
N GLU A 86 -2.79 -10.66 -0.82
CA GLU A 86 -3.68 -11.18 -1.86
C GLU A 86 -3.16 -10.81 -3.26
N HIS A 87 -2.30 -9.80 -3.40
CA HIS A 87 -1.63 -9.50 -4.66
C HIS A 87 -0.73 -10.64 -5.14
N SER A 88 -0.33 -11.58 -4.28
CA SER A 88 0.40 -12.78 -4.70
C SER A 88 -0.43 -13.73 -5.59
N GLU A 89 -1.76 -13.57 -5.61
CA GLU A 89 -2.69 -14.35 -6.42
C GLU A 89 -2.96 -13.73 -7.80
N VAL A 90 -2.46 -12.52 -8.07
CA VAL A 90 -2.59 -11.83 -9.35
C VAL A 90 -1.68 -12.48 -10.41
N ASN A 91 -2.20 -12.71 -11.62
CA ASN A 91 -1.42 -13.31 -12.71
C ASN A 91 -0.54 -12.27 -13.41
N TYR A 92 0.58 -11.91 -12.77
CA TYR A 92 1.60 -11.06 -13.38
C TYR A 92 2.26 -11.72 -14.60
N SER A 93 2.75 -10.88 -15.51
CA SER A 93 3.50 -11.37 -16.67
C SER A 93 4.76 -12.15 -16.26
N LYS A 94 5.19 -13.06 -17.13
CA LYS A 94 6.41 -13.85 -16.89
C LYS A 94 7.65 -12.97 -16.72
N GLU A 95 7.72 -11.86 -17.46
CA GLU A 95 8.80 -10.87 -17.33
C GLU A 95 8.87 -10.31 -15.90
N VAL A 96 7.72 -9.92 -15.34
CA VAL A 96 7.62 -9.42 -13.96
C VAL A 96 8.00 -10.52 -12.97
N ILE A 97 7.46 -11.74 -13.10
CA ILE A 97 7.79 -12.87 -12.22
C ILE A 97 9.29 -13.20 -12.27
N ASP A 98 9.88 -13.25 -13.47
CA ASP A 98 11.30 -13.57 -13.66
C ASP A 98 12.20 -12.46 -13.07
N SER A 99 11.74 -11.20 -13.05
CA SER A 99 12.47 -10.08 -12.43
C SER A 99 12.63 -10.21 -10.91
N PHE A 100 11.81 -11.03 -10.25
CA PHE A 100 11.81 -11.24 -8.78
C PHE A 100 12.48 -12.53 -8.32
N LYS A 101 12.77 -13.48 -9.21
CA LYS A 101 13.18 -14.85 -8.85
C LYS A 101 14.41 -14.96 -7.96
N ASP A 102 15.30 -13.96 -7.95
CA ASP A 102 16.55 -14.00 -7.20
C ASP A 102 16.87 -12.70 -6.43
N ASN A 103 15.89 -11.80 -6.25
CA ASN A 103 16.18 -10.47 -5.69
C ASN A 103 15.19 -9.98 -4.63
N ASP A 104 15.49 -10.30 -3.37
CA ASP A 104 14.79 -9.81 -2.18
C ASP A 104 14.70 -8.27 -2.12
N SER A 105 15.65 -7.53 -2.71
CA SER A 105 15.59 -6.06 -2.71
C SER A 105 14.48 -5.53 -3.60
N ARG A 106 14.22 -6.18 -4.74
CA ARG A 106 13.15 -5.80 -5.67
C ARG A 106 11.77 -6.07 -5.08
N ILE A 107 11.62 -7.18 -4.35
CA ILE A 107 10.37 -7.48 -3.62
C ILE A 107 10.09 -6.38 -2.59
N LYS A 108 11.11 -5.94 -1.85
CA LYS A 108 10.98 -4.83 -0.89
C LYS A 108 10.59 -3.52 -1.58
N GLU A 109 11.25 -3.19 -2.69
CA GLU A 109 10.94 -2.00 -3.49
C GLU A 109 9.49 -2.02 -4.02
N MET A 110 9.00 -3.17 -4.48
CA MET A 110 7.60 -3.33 -4.92
C MET A 110 6.61 -3.11 -3.76
N ILE A 111 6.89 -3.69 -2.61
CA ILE A 111 6.08 -3.48 -1.40
C ILE A 111 6.06 -1.99 -1.04
N GLU A 112 7.20 -1.31 -1.12
CA GLU A 112 7.28 0.14 -0.88
C GLU A 112 6.44 0.95 -1.87
N ILE A 113 6.51 0.65 -3.17
CA ILE A 113 5.68 1.29 -4.19
C ILE A 113 4.19 1.04 -3.94
N TYR A 114 3.79 -0.19 -3.58
CA TYR A 114 2.42 -0.50 -3.20
C TYR A 114 1.97 0.38 -2.04
N TRP A 115 2.78 0.53 -0.99
CA TRP A 115 2.39 1.33 0.17
C TRP A 115 2.31 2.83 -0.13
N LEU A 116 3.18 3.34 -1.01
CA LEU A 116 3.07 4.71 -1.54
C LEU A 116 1.74 4.90 -2.29
N TRP A 117 1.40 3.97 -3.17
CA TRP A 117 0.13 3.97 -3.89
C TRP A 117 -1.07 3.91 -2.94
N LYS A 118 -1.09 2.92 -2.04
CA LYS A 118 -2.20 2.68 -1.11
C LYS A 118 -2.48 3.90 -0.24
N LYS A 119 -1.43 4.59 0.24
CA LYS A 119 -1.56 5.85 0.98
C LYS A 119 -2.29 6.92 0.17
N LEU A 120 -1.93 7.10 -1.11
CA LEU A 120 -2.56 8.10 -1.97
C LEU A 120 -4.02 7.75 -2.27
N ILE A 121 -4.34 6.48 -2.48
CA ILE A 121 -5.70 6.01 -2.66
C ILE A 121 -6.54 6.30 -1.42
N LEU A 122 -6.03 5.99 -0.22
CA LEU A 122 -6.75 6.28 1.03
C LEU A 122 -6.97 7.79 1.23
N GLU A 123 -5.95 8.61 0.97
CA GLU A 123 -6.08 10.07 1.02
C GLU A 123 -7.17 10.58 0.06
N ALA A 124 -7.18 10.09 -1.18
CA ALA A 124 -8.19 10.44 -2.18
C ALA A 124 -9.60 10.00 -1.78
N VAL A 125 -9.75 8.77 -1.25
CA VAL A 125 -11.04 8.24 -0.75
C VAL A 125 -11.59 9.13 0.35
N PHE A 126 -10.76 9.54 1.32
CA PHE A 126 -11.19 10.39 2.43
C PHE A 126 -11.56 11.80 1.97
N LEU A 127 -10.75 12.42 1.09
CA LEU A 127 -11.05 13.75 0.53
C LEU A 127 -12.34 13.73 -0.30
N LYS A 128 -12.53 12.70 -1.15
CA LYS A 128 -13.75 12.52 -1.94
C LYS A 128 -14.97 12.34 -1.05
N SER A 129 -14.87 11.51 -0.01
CA SER A 129 -15.99 11.24 0.91
C SER A 129 -16.34 12.44 1.78
N SER A 130 -15.38 13.34 2.01
CA SER A 130 -15.59 14.61 2.73
C SER A 130 -16.07 15.75 1.83
N ASN A 131 -16.39 15.48 0.55
CA ASN A 131 -16.85 16.47 -0.43
C ASN A 131 -15.94 17.71 -0.55
N VAL A 132 -14.62 17.50 -0.48
CA VAL A 132 -13.66 18.61 -0.61
C VAL A 132 -13.73 19.22 -2.01
N SER A 133 -13.78 20.56 -2.08
CA SER A 133 -13.84 21.29 -3.35
C SER A 133 -12.61 21.07 -4.21
N ILE A 134 -12.80 20.91 -5.53
CA ILE A 134 -11.72 20.62 -6.48
C ILE A 134 -10.66 21.71 -6.60
N ASP A 135 -10.98 22.95 -6.23
CA ASP A 135 -10.07 24.09 -6.23
C ASP A 135 -9.35 24.32 -4.89
N SER A 136 -9.49 23.40 -3.94
CA SER A 136 -8.86 23.52 -2.63
C SER A 136 -7.36 23.23 -2.64
N GLN A 137 -6.66 23.69 -1.59
CA GLN A 137 -5.24 23.41 -1.38
C GLN A 137 -4.96 21.90 -1.26
N GLN A 138 -5.86 21.15 -0.60
CA GLN A 138 -5.74 19.71 -0.42
C GLN A 138 -5.77 18.96 -1.75
N ILE A 139 -6.60 19.41 -2.69
CA ILE A 139 -6.69 18.80 -4.02
C ILE A 139 -5.44 19.11 -4.84
N TYR A 140 -4.91 20.34 -4.73
CA TYR A 140 -3.62 20.66 -5.35
C TYR A 140 -2.50 19.76 -4.82
N GLU A 141 -2.42 19.58 -3.49
CA GLU A 141 -1.42 18.71 -2.83
C GLU A 141 -1.58 17.24 -3.21
N LEU A 142 -2.80 16.73 -3.30
CA LEU A 142 -3.07 15.37 -3.79
C LEU A 142 -2.57 15.20 -5.22
N GLY A 143 -2.88 16.16 -6.11
CA GLY A 143 -2.42 16.15 -7.49
C GLY A 143 -0.89 16.20 -7.62
N GLU A 144 -0.22 16.97 -6.77
CA GLU A 144 1.24 17.02 -6.70
C GLU A 144 1.83 15.68 -6.25
N LYS A 145 1.32 15.10 -5.17
CA LYS A 145 1.77 13.80 -4.66
C LYS A 145 1.56 12.70 -5.71
N TRP A 146 0.43 12.71 -6.40
CA TRP A 146 0.14 11.78 -7.49
C TRP A 146 1.12 11.93 -8.66
N SER A 147 1.43 13.17 -9.06
CA SER A 147 2.44 13.45 -10.09
C SER A 147 3.82 12.91 -9.71
N ASN A 148 4.21 13.08 -8.44
CA ASN A 148 5.49 12.57 -7.93
C ASN A 148 5.52 11.04 -7.89
N PHE A 149 4.41 10.43 -7.46
CA PHE A 149 4.25 8.98 -7.47
C PHE A 149 4.36 8.41 -8.88
N ILE A 150 3.66 8.97 -9.88
CA ILE A 150 3.79 8.53 -11.28
C ILE A 150 5.24 8.67 -11.74
N SER A 151 5.91 9.79 -11.44
CA SER A 151 7.29 10.00 -11.86
C SER A 151 8.25 8.96 -11.27
N LEU A 152 8.05 8.60 -10.00
CA LEU A 152 8.81 7.54 -9.32
C LEU A 152 8.49 6.16 -9.92
N ALA A 153 7.20 5.84 -10.03
CA ALA A 153 6.72 4.54 -10.49
C ALA A 153 7.00 4.29 -11.98
N SER A 154 7.22 5.35 -12.78
CA SER A 154 7.50 5.28 -14.23
C SER A 154 8.98 5.51 -14.57
N SER A 155 9.82 5.75 -13.56
CA SER A 155 11.24 6.05 -13.74
C SER A 155 11.97 4.87 -14.38
N LYS A 156 12.64 5.10 -15.52
CA LYS A 156 13.46 4.08 -16.22
C LYS A 156 14.71 3.67 -15.45
N GLU A 157 15.13 4.46 -14.45
CA GLU A 157 16.24 4.08 -13.56
C GLU A 157 15.84 2.95 -12.61
N HIS A 158 14.53 2.74 -12.42
CA HIS A 158 13.98 1.62 -11.69
C HIS A 158 13.32 0.65 -12.69
N GLU A 159 13.74 -0.62 -12.71
CA GLU A 159 13.04 -1.68 -13.47
C GLU A 159 11.56 -1.86 -13.04
N MET A 160 11.13 -1.11 -12.02
CA MET A 160 9.78 -1.01 -11.49
C MET A 160 8.77 -0.33 -12.43
N GLY A 161 9.23 0.44 -13.43
CA GLY A 161 8.36 1.03 -14.46
C GLY A 161 7.46 0.02 -15.17
N ASN A 162 8.06 -1.10 -15.58
CA ASN A 162 7.34 -2.17 -16.27
C ASN A 162 6.43 -2.93 -15.30
N VAL A 163 6.86 -3.12 -14.04
CA VAL A 163 6.07 -3.80 -13.00
C VAL A 163 4.82 -3.01 -12.65
N PHE A 164 4.94 -1.69 -12.49
CA PHE A 164 3.80 -0.82 -12.20
C PHE A 164 2.81 -0.76 -13.38
N ALA A 165 3.31 -0.64 -14.61
CA ALA A 165 2.48 -0.65 -15.81
C ALA A 165 1.74 -1.99 -16.01
N ASP A 166 2.43 -3.12 -15.82
CA ASP A 166 1.83 -4.47 -15.87
C ASP A 166 0.78 -4.62 -14.76
N GLY A 167 1.10 -4.22 -13.53
CA GLY A 167 0.19 -4.23 -12.39
C GLY A 167 -1.09 -3.43 -12.63
N LEU A 168 -0.99 -2.21 -13.19
CA LEU A 168 -2.15 -1.40 -13.57
C LEU A 168 -2.97 -2.05 -14.69
N SER A 169 -2.31 -2.62 -15.70
CA SER A 169 -2.99 -3.31 -16.80
C SER A 169 -3.81 -4.52 -16.33
N LYS A 170 -3.42 -5.07 -15.17
CA LYS A 170 -4.07 -6.19 -14.48
C LYS A 170 -4.98 -5.75 -13.33
N SER A 171 -5.41 -4.49 -13.30
CA SER A 171 -6.29 -3.96 -12.25
C SER A 171 -7.59 -4.74 -12.09
N ASN A 172 -8.11 -5.35 -13.15
CA ASN A 172 -9.28 -6.23 -13.10
C ASN A 172 -9.06 -7.53 -12.30
N GLU A 173 -7.81 -7.90 -12.01
CA GLU A 173 -7.43 -9.06 -11.22
C GLU A 173 -6.98 -8.68 -9.79
N TRP A 174 -7.00 -7.39 -9.43
CA TRP A 174 -6.58 -6.94 -8.10
C TRP A 174 -7.46 -7.50 -6.99
N PRO A 175 -6.93 -7.56 -5.75
CA PRO A 175 -7.74 -7.79 -4.57
C PRO A 175 -8.97 -6.87 -4.53
N GLU A 176 -10.11 -7.41 -4.10
CA GLU A 176 -11.40 -6.73 -4.17
C GLU A 176 -11.38 -5.35 -3.50
N GLU A 177 -10.76 -5.23 -2.32
CA GLU A 177 -10.65 -3.96 -1.61
C GLU A 177 -9.87 -2.92 -2.42
N ASP A 178 -8.73 -3.29 -2.98
CA ASP A 178 -7.89 -2.37 -3.74
C ASP A 178 -8.58 -1.91 -5.03
N LEU A 179 -9.28 -2.81 -5.70
CA LEU A 179 -10.09 -2.49 -6.86
C LEU A 179 -11.26 -1.56 -6.50
N LEU A 180 -11.97 -1.82 -5.40
CA LEU A 180 -13.08 -0.99 -4.94
C LEU A 180 -12.62 0.42 -4.58
N LEU A 181 -11.54 0.55 -3.80
CA LEU A 181 -10.99 1.85 -3.40
C LEU A 181 -10.49 2.64 -4.61
N TYR A 182 -9.77 1.99 -5.53
CA TYR A 182 -9.28 2.62 -6.74
C TYR A 182 -10.43 3.13 -7.62
N ASN A 183 -11.40 2.26 -7.94
CA ASN A 183 -12.56 2.64 -8.75
C ASN A 183 -13.42 3.72 -8.08
N TYR A 184 -13.45 3.76 -6.75
CA TYR A 184 -14.16 4.81 -6.03
C TYR A 184 -13.51 6.19 -6.22
N CYS A 185 -12.18 6.28 -6.35
CA CYS A 185 -11.48 7.57 -6.32
C CYS A 185 -10.69 7.94 -7.59
N ASN A 186 -10.57 7.06 -8.58
CA ASN A 186 -9.75 7.27 -9.77
C ASN A 186 -10.08 8.57 -10.55
N GLU A 187 -11.36 8.82 -10.86
CA GLU A 187 -11.79 10.04 -11.55
C GLU A 187 -11.44 11.29 -10.74
N PHE A 188 -11.58 11.22 -9.41
CA PHE A 188 -11.25 12.32 -8.51
C PHE A 188 -9.74 12.60 -8.44
N ILE A 189 -8.92 11.55 -8.51
CA ILE A 189 -7.46 11.66 -8.62
C ILE A 189 -7.08 12.34 -9.95
N ASP A 190 -7.73 11.96 -11.06
CA ASP A 190 -7.49 12.57 -12.37
C ASP A 190 -7.86 14.06 -12.38
N GLU A 191 -8.97 14.43 -11.75
CA GLU A 191 -9.36 15.83 -11.56
C GLU A 191 -8.34 16.60 -10.71
N ALA A 192 -7.86 16.00 -9.62
CA ALA A 192 -6.84 16.60 -8.75
C ALA A 192 -5.52 16.84 -9.49
N TYR A 193 -5.06 15.85 -10.25
CA TYR A 193 -3.88 15.95 -11.09
C TYR A 193 -4.05 17.03 -12.19
N GLY A 194 -5.24 17.11 -12.79
CA GLY A 194 -5.60 18.13 -13.75
C GLY A 194 -5.58 19.54 -13.15
N TYR A 195 -6.09 19.71 -11.93
CA TYR A 195 -6.04 20.99 -11.20
C TYR A 195 -4.60 21.40 -10.88
N TYR A 196 -3.82 20.51 -10.28
CA TYR A 196 -2.40 20.70 -10.01
C TYR A 196 -1.62 21.18 -11.25
N SER A 197 -1.79 20.46 -12.37
CA SER A 197 -1.10 20.76 -13.63
C SER A 197 -1.46 22.15 -14.16
N LYS A 198 -2.74 22.55 -14.09
CA LYS A 198 -3.20 23.89 -14.51
C LYS A 198 -2.58 24.99 -13.65
N VAL A 199 -2.56 24.83 -12.34
CA VAL A 199 -2.00 25.82 -11.41
C VAL A 199 -0.49 25.95 -11.61
N ARG A 200 0.24 24.84 -11.70
CA ARG A 200 1.68 24.81 -11.93
C ARG A 200 2.09 25.48 -13.24
N ASN A 201 1.34 25.25 -14.33
CA ASN A 201 1.61 25.90 -15.62
C ASN A 201 1.40 27.42 -15.56
N LYS A 202 0.32 27.90 -14.92
CA LYS A 202 0.10 29.34 -14.72
C LYS A 202 1.24 30.01 -13.95
N ILE A 203 1.76 29.36 -12.92
CA ILE A 203 2.90 29.87 -12.15
C ILE A 203 4.14 30.00 -13.05
N ASN A 204 4.44 28.97 -13.85
CA ASN A 204 5.58 28.98 -14.77
C ASN A 204 5.47 30.06 -15.87
N ASP A 205 4.26 30.34 -16.35
CA ASP A 205 4.00 31.38 -17.36
C ASP A 205 4.07 32.80 -16.77
N THR A 206 3.88 32.96 -15.46
CA THR A 206 3.96 34.26 -14.77
C THR A 206 5.41 34.65 -14.42
N ILE A 207 6.33 33.67 -14.40
CA ILE A 207 7.75 33.85 -14.05
C ILE A 207 8.64 34.05 -15.29
N LYS A 208 8.11 33.83 -16.50
CA LYS A 208 8.79 34.10 -17.78
C LYS A 208 8.53 35.53 -18.26
#